data_AF-A0A2N5CEF2-F1
#
_entry.id   AF-A0A2N5CEF2-F1
#
_cell.length_a   1.000
_cell.length_b   1.000
_cell.length_c   1.000
_cell.angle_alpha   90.00
_cell.angle_beta   90.00
_cell.angle_gamma   90.00
#
_symmetry.space_group_name_H-M   'P 1'
#
loop_
_entity.id
_entity.type
_entity.pdbx_description
1 polymer ?
#
loop_
_entity_poly.entity_id
_entity_poly.type
_entity_poly.pdbx_seq_one_letter_code
_entity_poly.pdbx_strand_id
1 'polypeptide(L)'
;MRHMHPPFPPASADDEQAWAYWRARRMMRALRGWYIHLLIYVVVNSWLWLRFFYFPSPSWSHYATTGWPWPLTTTLAWGLGLGVHGILVWTRLSRWGRDWETRKIQEFMNRQP
;
A
#
# COMPACT_ATOMS: atom_id res chain seq x y z
N MET A 1 -32.47 10.73 -5.39
CA MET A 1 -31.93 10.36 -4.06
C MET A 1 -30.60 9.66 -4.28
N ARG A 2 -29.48 10.21 -3.81
CA ARG A 2 -28.17 9.54 -3.94
C ARG A 2 -28.15 8.41 -2.91
N HIS A 3 -28.20 7.16 -3.35
CA HIS A 3 -28.04 5.99 -2.48
C HIS A 3 -26.68 6.09 -1.78
N MET A 4 -26.66 6.63 -0.56
CA MET A 4 -25.50 6.59 0.31
C MET A 4 -25.36 5.15 0.81
N HIS A 5 -24.41 4.42 0.23
CA HIS A 5 -24.12 3.06 0.66
C HIS A 5 -23.60 3.07 2.11
N PRO A 6 -24.11 2.17 2.96
CA PRO A 6 -23.76 2.14 4.38
C PRO A 6 -22.25 1.92 4.59
N PRO A 7 -21.67 2.50 5.65
CA PRO A 7 -20.29 2.23 6.06
C PRO A 7 -20.10 0.80 6.57
N PHE A 8 -21.20 0.14 6.96
CA PHE A 8 -21.25 -1.22 7.47
C PHE A 8 -21.54 -2.26 6.37
N PRO A 9 -21.17 -3.54 6.60
CA PRO A 9 -21.54 -4.64 5.71
C PRO A 9 -23.07 -4.72 5.53
N PRO A 10 -23.58 -5.25 4.41
CA PRO A 10 -25.02 -5.44 4.23
C PRO A 10 -25.59 -6.37 5.33
N ALA A 11 -26.78 -6.04 5.82
CA ALA A 11 -27.36 -6.65 7.02
C ALA A 11 -27.96 -8.04 6.79
N SER A 12 -28.38 -8.36 5.56
CA SER A 12 -28.89 -9.67 5.13
C SER A 12 -27.85 -10.39 4.26
N ALA A 13 -27.69 -11.70 4.49
CA ALA A 13 -26.79 -12.57 3.70
C ALA A 13 -27.29 -12.78 2.25
N ASP A 14 -28.57 -12.52 2.04
CA ASP A 14 -29.34 -12.77 0.82
C ASP A 14 -28.95 -11.81 -0.33
N ASP A 15 -28.35 -10.65 0.01
CA ASP A 15 -27.88 -9.65 -0.93
C ASP A 15 -26.44 -9.95 -1.40
N GLU A 16 -26.24 -11.04 -2.13
CA GLU A 16 -24.93 -11.44 -2.67
C GLU A 16 -24.26 -10.30 -3.47
N GLN A 17 -25.05 -9.53 -4.22
CA GLN A 17 -24.58 -8.38 -4.99
C GLN A 17 -24.06 -7.24 -4.09
N ALA A 18 -24.70 -6.99 -2.94
CA ALA A 18 -24.25 -5.97 -2.00
C ALA A 18 -22.92 -6.37 -1.34
N TRP A 19 -22.74 -7.66 -1.02
CA TRP A 19 -21.49 -8.20 -0.50
C TRP A 19 -20.35 -8.16 -1.53
N ALA A 20 -20.64 -8.48 -2.79
CA ALA A 20 -19.67 -8.37 -3.88
C ALA A 20 -19.22 -6.92 -4.08
N TYR A 21 -20.17 -5.98 -4.12
CA TYR A 21 -19.89 -4.56 -4.27
C TYR A 21 -19.10 -3.97 -3.09
N TRP A 22 -19.46 -4.31 -1.85
CA TRP A 22 -18.76 -3.84 -0.65
C TRP A 22 -17.29 -4.30 -0.63
N ARG A 23 -17.04 -5.58 -0.98
CA ARG A 23 -15.69 -6.14 -1.11
C ARG A 23 -14.89 -5.43 -2.20
N ALA A 24 -15.46 -5.28 -3.39
CA ALA A 24 -14.83 -4.57 -4.51
C ALA A 24 -14.45 -3.13 -4.12
N ARG A 25 -15.34 -2.40 -3.45
CA ARG A 25 -15.11 -1.02 -3.02
C ARG A 25 -14.04 -0.90 -1.93
N ARG A 26 -13.95 -1.87 -1.00
CA ARG A 26 -12.88 -1.92 0.01
C ARG A 26 -11.53 -2.19 -0.64
N MET A 27 -11.48 -3.09 -1.62
CA MET A 27 -10.28 -3.38 -2.41
C MET A 27 -9.80 -2.15 -3.20
N MET A 28 -10.71 -1.46 -3.91
CA MET A 28 -10.39 -0.25 -4.66
C MET A 28 -9.83 0.85 -3.78
N ARG A 29 -10.37 1.05 -2.56
CA ARG A 29 -9.83 2.03 -1.61
C ARG A 29 -8.41 1.70 -1.15
N ALA A 30 -8.13 0.45 -0.82
CA ALA A 30 -6.80 0.01 -0.42
C ALA A 30 -5.79 0.20 -1.56
N LEU A 31 -6.17 -0.19 -2.78
CA LEU A 31 -5.33 -0.04 -3.96
C LEU A 31 -5.05 1.43 -4.29
N ARG A 32 -6.09 2.28 -4.23
CA ARG A 32 -5.95 3.73 -4.44
C ARG A 32 -5.04 4.37 -3.39
N GLY A 33 -5.14 3.95 -2.13
CA GLY A 33 -4.24 4.41 -1.07
C GLY A 33 -2.78 4.08 -1.37
N TRP A 34 -2.50 2.85 -1.81
CA TRP A 34 -1.15 2.44 -2.22
C TRP A 34 -0.63 3.23 -3.43
N TYR A 35 -1.45 3.44 -4.46
CA TYR A 35 -1.05 4.24 -5.63
C TYR A 35 -0.71 5.70 -5.29
N ILE A 36 -1.44 6.31 -4.34
CA ILE A 36 -1.10 7.66 -3.87
C ILE A 36 0.26 7.66 -3.17
N HIS A 37 0.55 6.67 -2.33
CA HIS A 37 1.86 6.55 -1.69
C HIS A 37 2.97 6.33 -2.70
N LEU A 38 2.73 5.50 -3.74
CA LEU A 38 3.66 5.29 -4.84
C LEU A 38 3.93 6.59 -5.62
N LEU A 39 2.88 7.36 -5.92
CA LEU A 39 3.01 8.64 -6.60
C LEU A 39 3.86 9.63 -5.79
N ILE A 40 3.55 9.77 -4.49
CA ILE A 40 4.32 10.63 -3.58
C ILE A 40 5.78 10.16 -3.52
N TYR A 41 6.01 8.85 -3.40
CA TYR A 41 7.35 8.28 -3.40
C TYR A 41 8.12 8.65 -4.67
N VAL A 42 7.53 8.51 -5.85
CA VAL A 42 8.18 8.86 -7.12
C VAL A 42 8.48 10.36 -7.17
N VAL A 43 7.48 11.21 -6.91
CA VAL A 43 7.63 12.67 -7.00
C VAL A 43 8.72 13.18 -6.03
N VAL A 44 8.68 12.74 -4.78
CA VAL A 44 9.66 13.17 -3.76
C VAL A 44 11.04 12.67 -4.12
N ASN A 45 11.21 11.38 -4.45
CA ASN A 45 12.53 10.84 -4.79
C ASN A 45 13.10 11.48 -6.06
N SER A 46 12.29 11.66 -7.11
CA SER A 46 12.71 12.39 -8.32
C SER A 46 13.18 13.80 -7.98
N TRP A 47 12.48 14.51 -7.09
CA TRP A 47 12.92 15.83 -6.63
C TRP A 47 14.22 15.77 -5.81
N LEU A 48 14.41 14.79 -4.92
CA LEU A 48 15.65 14.64 -4.15
C LEU A 48 16.85 14.34 -5.07
N TRP A 49 16.67 13.49 -6.08
CA TRP A 49 17.69 13.17 -7.07
C TRP A 49 18.00 14.35 -7.98
N LEU A 50 16.97 15.08 -8.43
CA LEU A 50 17.16 16.33 -9.18
C LEU A 50 17.93 17.34 -8.33
N ARG A 51 17.55 17.54 -7.06
CA ARG A 51 18.31 18.41 -6.16
C ARG A 51 19.77 17.98 -6.04
N PHE A 52 20.03 16.68 -5.93
CA PHE A 52 21.38 16.15 -5.79
C PHE A 52 22.26 16.36 -7.03
N PHE A 53 21.71 16.21 -8.24
CA PHE A 53 22.48 16.39 -9.48
C PHE A 53 22.68 17.86 -9.86
N TYR A 54 21.68 18.71 -9.62
CA TYR A 54 21.68 20.10 -10.11
C TYR A 54 22.20 21.11 -9.09
N PHE A 55 22.29 20.76 -7.80
CA PHE A 55 22.83 21.64 -6.77
C PHE A 55 24.15 21.08 -6.23
N PRO A 56 25.23 21.89 -6.20
CA PRO A 56 26.50 21.45 -5.65
C PRO A 56 26.32 21.08 -4.18
N SER A 57 26.79 19.90 -3.81
CA SER A 57 26.81 19.48 -2.42
C SER A 57 27.86 20.31 -1.66
N PRO A 58 27.56 20.78 -0.43
CA PRO A 58 28.53 21.48 0.40
C PRO A 58 29.81 20.65 0.58
N SER A 59 30.96 21.30 0.67
CA SER A 59 32.27 20.63 0.86
C SER A 59 32.36 19.82 2.15
N TRP A 60 31.55 20.16 3.16
CA TRP A 60 31.40 19.39 4.40
C TRP A 60 30.48 18.16 4.26
N SER A 61 29.78 18.02 3.15
CA SER A 61 28.80 16.93 3.00
C SER A 61 29.47 15.56 2.98
N HIS A 62 28.77 14.57 3.54
CA HIS A 62 29.20 13.17 3.54
C HIS A 62 29.44 12.61 2.11
N TYR A 63 28.85 13.24 1.09
CA TYR A 63 29.13 12.95 -0.32
C TYR A 63 30.54 13.39 -0.73
N ALA A 64 31.00 14.57 -0.29
CA ALA A 64 32.33 15.07 -0.61
C ALA A 64 33.46 14.24 0.03
N THR A 65 33.19 13.57 1.16
CA THR A 65 34.17 12.75 1.89
C THR A 65 34.10 11.25 1.56
N THR A 66 32.92 10.70 1.27
CA THR A 66 32.72 9.26 1.07
C THR A 66 32.26 8.89 -0.35
N GLY A 67 31.86 9.86 -1.18
CA GLY A 67 31.26 9.61 -2.49
C GLY A 67 29.85 9.01 -2.43
N TRP A 68 29.27 8.86 -1.24
CA TRP A 68 27.97 8.23 -1.05
C TRP A 68 26.81 9.21 -1.33
N PRO A 69 25.92 8.94 -2.29
CA PRO A 69 24.79 9.80 -2.58
C PRO A 69 23.75 9.67 -1.46
N TRP A 70 23.55 10.73 -0.70
CA TRP A 70 22.57 10.75 0.40
C TRP A 70 21.12 10.40 -0.01
N PRO A 71 20.61 10.73 -1.23
CA PRO A 71 19.24 10.36 -1.61
C PRO A 71 19.06 8.84 -1.74
N LEU A 72 20.13 8.10 -2.06
CA LEU A 72 20.09 6.65 -2.25
C LEU A 72 19.55 5.94 -1.01
N THR A 73 20.02 6.34 0.18
CA THR A 73 19.57 5.81 1.46
C THR A 73 18.07 6.02 1.68
N THR A 74 17.57 7.21 1.35
CA THR A 74 16.13 7.53 1.45
C THR A 74 15.31 6.72 0.46
N THR A 75 15.75 6.65 -0.81
CA THR A 75 15.09 5.89 -1.86
C THR A 75 15.03 4.40 -1.49
N LEU A 76 16.12 3.81 -1.01
CA LEU A 76 16.15 2.40 -0.62
C LEU A 76 15.30 2.10 0.61
N ALA A 77 15.42 2.90 1.67
CA ALA A 77 14.66 2.68 2.90
C ALA A 77 13.14 2.82 2.67
N TRP A 78 12.71 3.90 2.00
CA TRP A 78 11.29 4.10 1.68
C TRP A 78 10.80 3.15 0.59
N GLY A 79 11.64 2.82 -0.38
CA GLY A 79 11.32 1.87 -1.44
C GLY A 79 11.07 0.46 -0.90
N LEU A 80 11.85 0.03 0.09
CA LEU A 80 11.61 -1.25 0.76
C LEU A 80 10.25 -1.27 1.49
N GLY A 81 9.94 -0.22 2.24
CA GLY A 81 8.65 -0.09 2.92
C GLY A 81 7.46 -0.08 1.96
N LEU A 82 7.59 0.65 0.84
CA LEU A 82 6.60 0.71 -0.23
C LEU A 82 6.41 -0.66 -0.92
N GLY A 83 7.52 -1.37 -1.17
CA GLY A 83 7.52 -2.71 -1.75
C GLY A 83 6.80 -3.71 -0.86
N VAL A 84 7.14 -3.75 0.43
CA VAL A 84 6.46 -4.62 1.42
C VAL A 84 4.98 -4.26 1.52
N HIS A 85 4.63 -2.98 1.59
CA HIS A 85 3.23 -2.56 1.64
C HIS A 85 2.46 -2.94 0.36
N GLY A 86 3.08 -2.80 -0.81
CA GLY A 86 2.52 -3.22 -2.09
C GLY A 86 2.27 -4.72 -2.16
N ILE A 87 3.24 -5.52 -1.73
CA ILE A 87 3.09 -6.98 -1.64
C ILE A 87 1.92 -7.32 -0.70
N LEU A 88 1.78 -6.66 0.45
CA LEU A 88 0.69 -6.90 1.39
C LEU A 88 -0.69 -6.56 0.80
N VAL A 89 -0.81 -5.44 0.09
CA VAL A 89 -2.04 -5.04 -0.59
C VAL A 89 -2.37 -6.01 -1.72
N TRP A 90 -1.38 -6.40 -2.53
CA TRP A 90 -1.57 -7.28 -3.68
C TRP A 90 -1.86 -8.73 -3.28
N THR A 91 -1.22 -9.24 -2.23
CA THR A 91 -1.49 -10.57 -1.67
C THR A 91 -2.90 -10.66 -1.11
N ARG A 92 -3.38 -9.62 -0.41
CA ARG A 92 -4.80 -9.50 -0.02
C ARG A 92 -5.76 -9.42 -1.22
N LEU A 93 -5.34 -8.79 -2.32
CA LEU A 93 -6.12 -8.74 -3.56
C LEU A 93 -6.08 -10.05 -4.37
N SER A 94 -5.05 -10.88 -4.19
CA SER A 94 -4.92 -12.16 -4.88
C SER A 94 -5.93 -13.19 -4.39
N ARG A 95 -6.32 -14.12 -5.27
CA ARG A 95 -7.17 -15.28 -4.91
C ARG A 95 -6.56 -16.07 -3.76
N TRP A 96 -5.23 -16.22 -3.74
CA TRP A 96 -4.51 -16.92 -2.69
C TRP A 96 -4.66 -16.29 -1.30
N GLY A 97 -4.69 -14.96 -1.20
CA GLY A 97 -4.91 -14.28 0.08
C GLY A 97 -6.32 -14.50 0.62
N ARG A 98 -7.33 -14.49 -0.28
CA ARG A 98 -8.72 -14.77 0.09
C ARG A 98 -8.94 -16.21 0.54
N ASP A 99 -8.33 -17.17 -0.15
CA ASP A 99 -8.43 -18.58 0.21
C ASP A 99 -7.75 -18.85 1.57
N TRP A 100 -6.60 -18.21 1.84
CA TRP A 100 -5.94 -18.30 3.14
C TRP A 100 -6.77 -17.66 4.27
N GLU A 101 -7.35 -16.48 4.05
CA GLU A 101 -8.18 -15.78 5.03
C GLU A 101 -9.44 -16.59 5.35
N THR A 102 -10.09 -17.17 4.33
CA THR A 102 -11.26 -18.04 4.47
C THR A 102 -10.93 -19.30 5.29
N ARG A 103 -9.78 -19.93 5.02
CA ARG A 103 -9.30 -21.09 5.78
C ARG A 103 -9.05 -20.75 7.24
N LYS A 104 -8.42 -19.60 7.53
CA LYS A 104 -8.15 -19.17 8.90
C LYS A 104 -9.42 -18.85 9.67
N ILE A 105 -10.41 -18.22 9.04
CA ILE A 105 -11.71 -17.95 9.67
C ILE A 105 -12.41 -19.27 10.01
N GLN A 106 -12.41 -20.26 9.11
CA GLN A 106 -12.96 -21.58 9.42
C GLN A 106 -12.22 -22.28 10.56
N GLU A 107 -10.90 -22.16 10.62
CA GLU A 107 -10.09 -22.70 11.72
C GLU A 107 -10.45 -22.06 13.07
N PHE A 108 -10.70 -20.74 13.11
CA PHE A 108 -11.14 -20.06 14.33
C PHE A 108 -12.57 -20.39 14.74
N MET A 109 -13.50 -20.55 13.78
CA MET A 109 -14.87 -20.97 14.09
C MET A 109 -14.93 -22.41 14.60
N ASN A 110 -14.11 -23.31 14.05
CA ASN A 110 -14.03 -24.70 14.51
C ASN A 110 -13.26 -24.86 15.83
N ARG A 111 -12.47 -23.85 16.25
CA ARG A 111 -11.74 -23.85 17.53
C ARG A 111 -12.51 -23.22 18.69
N GLN A 112 -13.65 -22.58 18.43
CA GLN A 112 -14.57 -22.16 19.49
C GLN A 112 -15.61 -23.26 19.70
N PRO A 113 -15.72 -23.85 20.91
CA PRO A 113 -16.71 -24.87 21.22
C PRO A 113 -18.14 -24.32 21.23
#